data_AF-A0A497ZWJ7-F1
#
_entry.id   AF-A0A497ZWJ7-F1
#
_cell.length_a   1.000
_cell.length_b   1.000
_cell.length_c   1.000
_cell.angle_alpha   90.00
_cell.angle_beta   90.00
_cell.angle_gamma   90.00
#
_symmetry.space_group_name_H-M   'P 1'
#
loop_
_entity.id
_entity.type
_entity.pdbx_description
1 polymer ?
#
loop_
_entity_poly.entity_id
_entity_poly.type
_entity_poly.pdbx_seq_one_letter_code
_entity_poly.pdbx_strand_id
1 'polypeptide(L)'
;MRTVANVIQFLGAGVTPAPAGPRIAPADLDAMGERYIAYAEARDSGSTVVADLLARAVADDVPAWRDEVHRLELLRQELAAELDRLQGGA
;
A
#
# COMPACT_ATOMS: atom_id res chain seq x y z
N MET A 1 38.79 39.58 -28.43
CA MET A 1 38.56 39.86 -27.00
C MET A 1 37.69 38.75 -26.42
N ARG A 2 38.27 37.88 -25.58
CA ARG A 2 37.56 36.93 -24.71
C ARG A 2 36.91 37.71 -23.55
N THR A 3 35.73 37.29 -23.08
CA THR A 3 35.27 37.23 -21.66
C THR A 3 33.85 36.62 -21.70
N VAL A 4 33.69 35.30 -21.56
CA VAL A 4 33.43 34.51 -20.32
C VAL A 4 31.95 34.51 -19.90
N ALA A 5 31.42 33.28 -19.82
CA ALA A 5 30.29 32.79 -19.02
C ALA A 5 28.93 33.51 -19.16
N ASN A 6 27.86 32.78 -19.41
CA ASN A 6 27.10 32.15 -18.32
C ASN A 6 25.80 31.51 -18.85
N VAL A 7 25.41 30.44 -18.17
CA VAL A 7 24.08 29.84 -18.10
C VAL A 7 23.52 29.17 -19.37
N ILE A 8 23.82 27.88 -19.46
CA ILE A 8 22.88 26.86 -19.94
C ILE A 8 21.56 27.11 -19.23
N GLN A 9 20.61 27.75 -19.91
CA GLN A 9 19.28 27.94 -19.37
C GLN A 9 18.23 27.71 -20.46
N PHE A 10 17.26 26.89 -20.06
CA PHE A 10 15.96 26.72 -20.67
C PHE A 10 15.95 26.09 -22.06
N LEU A 11 15.75 24.78 -22.09
CA LEU A 11 14.66 24.11 -22.83
C LEU A 11 14.70 22.61 -22.46
N GLY A 12 14.59 22.31 -21.17
CA GLY A 12 14.28 20.96 -20.71
C GLY A 12 12.78 20.76 -20.90
N ALA A 13 12.41 19.86 -21.81
CA ALA A 13 11.03 19.46 -22.03
C ALA A 13 10.37 19.13 -20.68
N GLY A 14 9.30 19.85 -20.35
CA GLY A 14 8.50 19.58 -19.16
C GLY A 14 7.90 18.19 -19.30
N VAL A 15 8.54 17.20 -18.68
CA VAL A 15 7.89 15.92 -18.38
C VAL A 15 6.92 16.22 -17.25
N THR A 16 5.71 16.64 -17.63
CA THR A 16 4.57 16.54 -16.70
C THR A 16 4.49 15.06 -16.35
N PRO A 17 4.61 14.66 -15.07
CA PRO A 17 4.43 13.27 -14.71
C PRO A 17 3.04 12.84 -15.19
N ALA A 18 2.98 11.69 -15.86
CA ALA A 18 1.72 11.15 -16.35
C ALA A 18 0.70 11.09 -15.19
N PRO A 19 -0.60 11.34 -15.45
CA PRO A 19 -1.62 11.19 -14.41
C PRO A 19 -1.48 9.81 -13.80
N ALA A 20 -1.49 9.75 -12.47
CA ALA A 20 -1.48 8.48 -11.74
C ALA A 20 -2.53 7.56 -12.37
N GLY A 21 -2.10 6.36 -12.78
CA GLY A 21 -2.98 5.35 -13.36
C GLY A 21 -4.15 5.02 -12.41
N PRO A 22 -5.12 4.20 -12.84
CA PRO A 22 -6.26 3.83 -12.02
C PRO A 22 -5.82 3.46 -10.62
N ARG A 23 -6.25 4.23 -9.62
CA ARG A 23 -5.96 3.94 -8.22
C ARG A 23 -6.72 2.64 -7.92
N ILE A 24 -5.99 1.52 -7.82
CA ILE A 24 -6.60 0.23 -7.47
C ILE A 24 -7.41 0.46 -6.20
N ALA A 25 -8.70 0.14 -6.25
CA ALA A 25 -9.55 0.26 -5.08
C ALA A 25 -8.91 -0.55 -3.95
N PRO A 26 -8.88 -0.04 -2.70
CA PRO A 26 -8.38 -0.81 -1.59
C PRO A 26 -9.08 -2.16 -1.52
N ALA A 27 -8.37 -3.19 -1.09
CA ALA A 27 -8.99 -4.47 -0.81
C ALA A 27 -10.13 -4.28 0.22
N ASP A 28 -11.21 -5.02 0.05
CA ASP A 28 -12.34 -5.01 1.00
C ASP A 28 -11.94 -5.79 2.26
N LEU A 29 -11.26 -5.10 3.18
CA LEU A 29 -10.70 -5.69 4.40
C LEU A 29 -11.79 -6.22 5.33
N ASP A 30 -12.97 -5.61 5.32
CA ASP A 30 -14.11 -6.05 6.14
C ASP A 30 -14.60 -7.41 5.65
N ALA A 31 -14.86 -7.54 4.34
CA ALA A 31 -15.27 -8.81 3.75
C ALA A 31 -14.22 -9.92 3.93
N MET A 32 -12.92 -9.58 3.85
CA MET A 32 -11.83 -10.53 4.11
C MET A 32 -11.78 -10.94 5.58
N GLY A 33 -11.99 -10.01 6.51
CA GLY A 33 -12.07 -10.26 7.94
C GLY A 33 -13.24 -11.17 8.31
N GLU A 34 -14.42 -10.91 7.75
CA GLU A 34 -15.61 -11.76 7.93
C GLU A 34 -15.36 -13.19 7.44
N ARG A 35 -14.70 -13.36 6.29
CA ARG A 35 -14.32 -14.70 5.81
C ARG A 35 -13.37 -15.42 6.74
N TYR A 36 -12.40 -14.71 7.31
CA TYR A 36 -11.48 -15.30 8.29
C TYR A 36 -12.21 -15.72 9.58
N ILE A 37 -13.15 -14.91 10.07
CA ILE A 37 -13.96 -15.25 11.23
C ILE A 37 -14.78 -16.51 10.95
N ALA A 38 -15.47 -16.58 9.81
CA ALA A 38 -16.24 -17.75 9.40
C ALA A 38 -15.36 -19.00 9.29
N TYR A 39 -14.14 -18.86 8.77
CA TYR A 39 -13.16 -19.95 8.73
C TYR A 39 -12.78 -20.42 10.14
N ALA A 40 -12.46 -19.49 11.05
CA ALA A 40 -12.06 -19.80 12.41
C ALA A 40 -13.19 -20.52 13.17
N GLU A 41 -14.43 -20.04 13.04
CA GLU A 41 -15.61 -20.67 13.61
C GLU A 41 -15.85 -22.09 13.07
N ALA A 42 -15.71 -22.28 11.75
CA ALA A 42 -15.84 -23.61 11.14
C ALA A 42 -14.75 -24.58 11.62
N ARG A 43 -13.50 -24.09 11.77
CA ARG A 43 -12.37 -24.86 12.30
C ARG A 43 -12.60 -25.24 13.76
N ASP A 44 -13.02 -24.29 14.59
CA ASP A 44 -13.18 -24.48 16.04
C ASP A 44 -14.42 -25.31 16.40
N SER A 45 -15.45 -25.30 15.54
CA SER A 45 -16.64 -26.17 15.68
C SER A 45 -16.44 -27.60 15.14
N GLY A 46 -15.31 -27.89 14.47
CA GLY A 46 -15.03 -29.19 13.87
C GLY A 46 -15.73 -29.43 12.52
N SER A 47 -16.29 -28.38 11.90
CA SER A 47 -16.90 -28.47 10.57
C SER A 47 -15.83 -28.47 9.47
N THR A 48 -15.18 -29.61 9.29
CA THR A 48 -13.98 -29.76 8.42
C THR A 48 -14.22 -29.38 6.97
N VAL A 49 -15.36 -29.80 6.37
CA VAL A 49 -15.69 -29.48 4.98
C VAL A 49 -15.84 -27.97 4.75
N VAL A 50 -16.51 -27.27 5.67
CA VAL A 50 -16.69 -25.82 5.59
C VAL A 50 -15.37 -25.10 5.83
N ALA A 51 -14.58 -25.57 6.80
CA ALA A 51 -13.27 -25.02 7.11
C ALA A 51 -12.31 -25.14 5.90
N ASP A 52 -12.30 -26.26 5.18
CA ASP A 52 -11.44 -26.46 4.01
C ASP A 52 -11.81 -25.50 2.85
N LEU A 53 -13.11 -25.32 2.60
CA LEU A 53 -13.59 -24.38 1.59
C LEU A 53 -13.20 -22.93 1.93
N LEU A 54 -13.39 -22.53 3.18
CA LEU A 54 -13.07 -21.19 3.64
C LEU A 54 -11.56 -20.95 3.75
N ALA A 55 -10.77 -21.96 4.12
CA ALA A 55 -9.31 -21.87 4.16
C ALA A 55 -8.73 -21.49 2.79
N ARG A 56 -9.30 -22.02 1.70
CA ARG A 56 -8.87 -21.65 0.35
C ARG A 56 -9.18 -20.20 0.02
N ALA A 57 -10.39 -19.74 0.35
CA ALA A 57 -10.80 -18.35 0.14
C ALA A 57 -9.92 -17.37 0.94
N VAL A 58 -9.65 -17.67 2.22
CA VAL A 58 -8.75 -16.89 3.08
C VAL A 58 -7.32 -16.91 2.52
N ALA A 59 -6.84 -18.02 1.98
CA ALA A 59 -5.51 -18.08 1.37
C ALA A 59 -5.39 -17.17 0.13
N ASP A 60 -6.46 -17.05 -0.67
CA ASP A 60 -6.49 -16.16 -1.83
C ASP A 60 -6.54 -14.67 -1.42
N ASP A 61 -6.96 -14.36 -0.19
CA ASP A 61 -6.98 -13.02 0.39
C ASP A 61 -5.59 -12.56 0.91
N VAL A 62 -4.67 -13.49 1.23
CA VAL A 62 -3.37 -13.19 1.86
C VAL A 62 -2.53 -12.16 1.09
N PRO A 63 -2.39 -12.21 -0.25
CA PRO A 63 -1.62 -11.21 -0.99
C PRO A 63 -2.16 -9.79 -0.79
N ALA A 64 -3.48 -9.61 -0.80
CA ALA A 64 -4.12 -8.32 -0.60
C ALA A 64 -3.91 -7.78 0.83
N TRP A 65 -3.96 -8.64 1.85
CA TRP A 65 -3.59 -8.24 3.22
C TRP A 65 -2.14 -7.81 3.33
N ARG A 66 -1.21 -8.53 2.68
CA ARG A 66 0.20 -8.17 2.69
C ARG A 66 0.44 -6.80 2.04
N ASP A 67 -0.20 -6.56 0.91
CA ASP A 67 -0.07 -5.29 0.19
C ASP A 67 -0.66 -4.13 1.00
N GLU A 68 -1.74 -4.37 1.74
CA GLU A 68 -2.31 -3.40 2.67
C GLU A 68 -1.39 -3.10 3.86
N VAL A 69 -0.80 -4.14 4.49
CA VAL A 69 0.20 -3.95 5.56
C VAL A 69 1.39 -3.14 5.06
N HIS A 70 1.87 -3.43 3.85
CA HIS A 70 2.95 -2.67 3.23
C HIS A 70 2.56 -1.20 3.02
N ARG A 71 1.35 -0.93 2.53
CA ARG A 71 0.82 0.43 2.37
C ARG A 71 0.76 1.19 3.70
N LEU A 72 0.29 0.53 4.75
CA LEU A 72 0.21 1.12 6.10
C LEU A 72 1.60 1.41 6.67
N GLU A 73 2.58 0.54 6.43
CA GLU A 73 3.96 0.75 6.86
C GLU A 73 4.60 1.96 6.14
N LEU A 74 4.34 2.14 4.85
CA LEU A 74 4.78 3.33 4.12
C LEU A 74 4.16 4.60 4.72
N LEU A 75 2.85 4.61 4.96
CA LEU A 75 2.17 5.74 5.59
C LEU A 75 2.70 6.04 6.99
N ARG A 76 3.03 5.00 7.77
CA ARG A 76 3.65 5.15 9.09
C ARG A 76 5.01 5.83 9.01
N GLN A 77 5.84 5.44 8.04
CA GLN A 77 7.15 6.05 7.82
C GLN A 77 7.04 7.50 7.33
N GLU A 78 6.13 7.78 6.40
CA GLU A 78 5.84 9.14 5.94
C GLU A 78 5.38 10.05 7.09
N LEU A 79 4.48 9.55 7.94
CA LEU A 79 4.03 10.27 9.13
C LEU A 79 5.18 10.51 10.12
N ALA A 80 6.03 9.50 10.35
CA ALA A 80 7.18 9.65 11.23
C ALA A 80 8.17 10.70 10.72
N ALA A 81 8.46 10.71 9.42
CA ALA A 81 9.31 11.72 8.80
C ALA A 81 8.69 13.12 8.91
N GLU A 82 7.37 13.24 8.74
CA GLU A 82 6.70 14.52 8.89
C GLU A 82 6.74 15.04 10.34
N LEU A 83 6.51 14.15 11.31
CA LEU A 83 6.63 14.50 12.72
C LEU A 83 8.05 14.94 13.09
N ASP A 84 9.07 14.24 12.58
CA ASP A 84 10.48 14.60 12.77
C ASP A 84 10.75 16.02 12.25
N ARG A 85 10.34 16.33 11.01
CA ARG A 85 10.45 17.67 10.42
C ARG A 85 9.78 18.75 11.28
N LEU A 86 8.56 18.49 11.76
CA LEU A 86 7.80 19.46 12.56
C LEU A 86 8.39 19.68 13.96
N GLN A 87 9.05 18.68 14.52
CA GLN A 87 9.69 18.74 15.83
C GLN A 87 11.12 19.29 15.77
N GLY A 88 11.63 19.59 14.57
CA GLY A 88 13.00 20.06 14.36
C GLY A 88 14.05 18.95 14.46
N GLY A 89 13.63 17.69 14.28
CA GLY A 89 14.52 16.61 13.92
C GLY A 89 14.87 16.75 12.44
N ALA A 90 16.18 16.96 12.18
CA ALA A 90 16.81 17.52 10.98
C ALA A 90 16.80 19.07 10.89
#